data_AF-A0A5N6QA39-F1
#
_entry.id   AF-A0A5N6QA39-F1
#
_cell.length_a   1.000
_cell.length_b   1.000
_cell.length_c   1.000
_cell.angle_alpha   90.00
_cell.angle_beta   90.00
_cell.angle_gamma   90.00
#
_symmetry.space_group_name_H-M   'P 1'
#
loop_
_entity.id
_entity.type
_entity.pdbx_description
1 polymer ?
#
loop_
_entity_poly.entity_id
_entity_poly.type
_entity_poly.pdbx_seq_one_letter_code
_entity_poly.pdbx_strand_id
1 'polypeptide(L)'
;MISSWRRKRAGRRAAKEERRGENGELELMIPNHFRCPISLDLMKDPVTLSTGITYDRQSIETWIDCGNQTCPITNQVLRNLEPIPNHTLRKMVQDWCVENQSYGIERIPTPRIPVSSAEVSEILSKITAASKRGDQVGCGELAAKIKALGKESERNKRCIAGNKTAGGVLSAAFETFSRSSVSFDTNGAVLEEILSALTIFFPLDEQANSNLGSAASLHSMVWFLKSGDLSGRSSAILALKELLHSSDESKADALAEIEGALEALMKMITEPICPTATKASLMVIYHMINNSSYQNETIIQRFVDMGLVSLLLETLVDSERSICERAMGVLDVICSGEKGREKAYSHALTVPVSVKKLLRVSDLTTEFSVSILWNLCKNEKTEEGGVLVEALQVGAFQKLLLLLQVGCTDRTREKATELLKSLNLHRDKLECIDSMDFKDLKRPF
;
A
#
# COMPACT_ATOMS: atom_id res chain seq x y z
N MET A 1 -13.85 27.45 62.00
CA MET A 1 -13.34 28.65 61.27
C MET A 1 -12.67 28.20 59.98
N ILE A 2 -13.42 28.07 58.90
CA ILE A 2 -12.98 27.53 57.61
C ILE A 2 -13.41 28.54 56.54
N SER A 3 -12.54 29.49 56.17
CA SER A 3 -12.71 30.31 54.97
C SER A 3 -11.50 31.21 54.72
N SER A 4 -10.51 30.73 53.95
CA SER A 4 -9.56 31.65 53.29
C SER A 4 -8.85 31.07 52.05
N TRP A 5 -8.90 29.75 51.82
CA TRP A 5 -8.11 29.12 50.76
C TRP A 5 -8.78 29.08 49.36
N ARG A 6 -10.08 29.37 49.24
CA ARG A 6 -10.80 29.32 47.94
C ARG A 6 -10.80 30.61 47.12
N ARG A 7 -10.33 31.76 47.64
CA ARG A 7 -10.39 33.04 46.89
C ARG A 7 -9.11 33.47 46.18
N LYS A 8 -7.97 32.81 46.37
CA LYS A 8 -6.68 33.23 45.76
C LYS A 8 -6.38 32.65 44.37
N ARG A 9 -7.20 31.76 43.80
CA ARG A 9 -6.99 31.22 42.43
C ARG A 9 -7.62 32.04 41.30
N ALA A 10 -8.45 33.04 41.60
CA ALA A 10 -8.96 33.98 40.58
C ALA A 10 -7.95 35.09 40.19
N GLY A 11 -6.76 35.10 40.80
CA GLY A 11 -5.81 36.22 40.75
C GLY A 11 -4.50 35.97 39.98
N ARG A 12 -4.39 34.89 39.20
CA ARG A 12 -3.31 34.74 38.22
C ARG A 12 -3.91 34.60 36.84
N ARG A 13 -4.39 35.74 36.32
CA ARG A 13 -4.45 35.98 34.89
C ARG A 13 -3.04 35.75 34.36
N ALA A 14 -2.76 34.56 33.85
CA ALA A 14 -1.65 34.38 32.93
C ALA A 14 -1.90 35.39 31.81
N ALA A 15 -0.91 36.23 31.52
CA ALA A 15 -0.97 37.25 30.50
C ALA A 15 -1.51 36.63 29.20
N LYS A 16 -2.76 36.94 28.88
CA LYS A 16 -3.42 36.51 27.66
C LYS A 16 -2.99 37.54 26.61
N GLU A 17 -1.98 37.20 25.82
CA GLU A 17 -1.67 37.95 24.60
C GLU A 17 -2.82 37.71 23.62
N GLU A 18 -3.85 38.56 23.73
CA GLU A 18 -4.96 38.61 22.78
C GLU A 18 -4.49 39.43 21.57
N ARG A 19 -4.25 38.77 20.44
CA ARG A 19 -4.07 39.45 19.15
C ARG A 19 -5.39 39.45 18.40
N ARG A 20 -5.83 40.63 17.98
CA ARG A 20 -7.04 40.84 17.19
C ARG A 20 -6.68 40.64 15.72
N GLY A 21 -7.07 39.50 15.14
CA GLY A 21 -6.94 39.25 13.71
C GLY A 21 -7.90 40.14 12.89
N GLU A 22 -7.55 40.43 11.63
CA GLU A 22 -8.28 41.37 10.76
C GLU A 22 -9.73 40.93 10.41
N ASN A 23 -10.17 39.73 10.81
CA ASN A 23 -11.52 39.20 10.56
C ASN A 23 -12.39 38.98 11.81
N GLY A 24 -12.03 39.48 12.99
CA GLY A 24 -12.91 39.44 14.17
C GLY A 24 -13.12 38.06 14.82
N GLU A 25 -12.49 37.00 14.31
CA GLU A 25 -12.37 35.71 14.98
C GLU A 25 -11.26 35.79 16.06
N LEU A 26 -11.58 35.36 17.28
CA LEU A 26 -10.62 35.27 18.38
C LEU A 26 -9.71 34.07 18.14
N GLU A 27 -8.51 34.27 17.58
CA GLU A 27 -7.47 33.24 17.56
C GLU A 27 -6.94 33.01 18.98
N LEU A 28 -7.27 31.86 19.56
CA LEU A 28 -6.65 31.42 20.80
C LEU A 28 -5.18 31.08 20.55
N MET A 29 -4.28 31.86 21.15
CA MET A 29 -2.86 31.49 21.15
C MET A 29 -2.59 30.39 22.18
N ILE A 30 -2.08 29.25 21.71
CA ILE A 30 -1.56 28.19 22.59
C ILE A 30 -0.40 28.76 23.42
N PRO A 31 -0.41 28.65 24.77
CA PRO A 31 0.70 29.07 25.61
C PRO A 31 2.02 28.39 25.22
N ASN A 32 3.12 29.14 25.18
CA ASN A 32 4.42 28.64 24.70
C ASN A 32 4.93 27.40 25.45
N HIS A 33 4.63 27.27 26.74
CA HIS A 33 5.04 26.12 27.55
C HIS A 33 4.22 24.84 27.29
N PHE A 34 3.14 24.94 26.50
CA PHE A 34 2.38 23.80 25.99
C PHE A 34 2.77 23.43 24.56
N ARG A 35 3.63 24.21 23.90
CA ARG A 35 4.07 23.94 22.53
C ARG A 35 5.28 23.03 22.50
N CYS A 36 5.29 22.09 21.56
CA CYS A 36 6.46 21.26 21.31
C CYS A 36 7.56 22.13 20.67
N PRO A 37 8.82 22.08 21.13
CA PRO A 37 9.91 22.84 20.53
C PRO A 37 10.26 22.44 19.08
N ILE A 38 9.82 21.24 18.63
CA ILE A 38 10.06 20.75 17.26
C ILE A 38 8.91 21.15 16.34
N SER A 39 7.68 20.74 16.65
CA SER A 39 6.53 21.00 15.78
C SER A 39 5.91 22.38 15.96
N LEU A 40 6.21 23.06 17.08
CA LEU A 40 5.58 24.32 17.51
C LEU A 40 4.08 24.22 17.81
N ASP A 41 3.52 23.02 17.71
CA ASP A 41 2.12 22.69 17.99
C ASP A 41 1.90 22.33 19.46
N LEU A 42 0.63 22.32 19.88
CA LEU A 42 0.21 21.85 21.20
C LEU A 42 0.68 20.40 21.44
N MET A 43 1.42 20.17 22.53
CA MET A 43 1.88 18.84 22.92
C MET A 43 0.69 17.95 23.30
N LYS A 44 0.49 16.85 22.58
CA LYS A 44 -0.55 15.85 22.86
C LYS A 44 -0.07 14.85 23.88
N ASP A 45 1.18 14.42 23.77
CA ASP A 45 1.84 13.55 24.74
C ASP A 45 3.19 14.13 25.17
N PRO A 46 3.23 15.00 26.19
CA PRO A 46 4.47 15.63 26.60
C PRO A 46 5.42 14.62 27.28
N VAL A 47 6.64 14.54 26.76
CA VAL A 47 7.73 13.69 27.26
C VAL A 47 9.02 14.48 27.41
N THR A 48 9.79 14.19 28.45
CA THR A 48 11.01 14.91 28.81
C THR A 48 12.24 14.05 28.50
N LEU A 49 13.21 14.64 27.80
CA LEU A 49 14.53 14.04 27.61
C LEU A 49 15.40 14.16 28.87
N SER A 50 16.51 13.43 28.91
CA SER A 50 17.51 13.53 29.99
C SER A 50 18.09 14.94 30.17
N THR A 51 17.95 15.81 29.16
CA THR A 51 18.33 17.22 29.19
C THR A 51 17.33 18.13 29.89
N GLY A 52 16.17 17.59 30.31
CA GLY A 52 15.11 18.33 30.99
C GLY A 52 14.14 19.07 30.07
N ILE A 53 14.34 19.03 28.75
CA ILE A 53 13.43 19.65 27.77
C ILE A 53 12.29 18.69 27.45
N THR A 54 11.07 19.22 27.45
CA THR A 54 9.85 18.48 27.10
C THR A 54 9.44 18.72 25.65
N TYR A 55 9.06 17.65 24.97
CA TYR A 55 8.60 17.63 23.58
C TYR A 55 7.28 16.87 23.49
N ASP A 56 6.56 17.01 22.38
CA ASP A 56 5.56 16.01 22.02
C ASP A 56 6.26 14.69 21.67
N ARG A 57 5.73 13.57 22.18
CA ARG A 57 6.32 12.24 21.99
C ARG A 57 6.54 11.92 20.52
N GLN A 58 5.57 12.18 19.65
CA GLN A 58 5.68 11.80 18.24
C GLN A 58 6.85 12.55 17.59
N SER A 59 6.96 13.85 17.84
CA SER A 59 8.01 14.68 17.27
C SER A 59 9.40 14.25 17.71
N ILE A 60 9.60 13.94 19.00
CA ILE A 60 10.92 13.54 19.50
C ILE A 60 11.29 12.10 19.15
N GLU A 61 10.31 11.19 19.10
CA GLU A 61 10.57 9.81 18.64
C GLU A 61 10.98 9.84 17.16
N THR A 62 10.26 10.56 16.28
CA THR A 62 10.67 10.71 14.87
C THR A 62 12.07 11.30 14.73
N TRP A 63 12.43 12.31 15.54
CA TRP A 63 13.78 12.87 15.53
C TRP A 63 14.86 11.82 15.83
N ILE A 64 14.66 11.01 16.87
CA ILE A 64 15.58 9.94 17.27
C ILE A 64 15.64 8.84 16.20
N ASP A 65 14.48 8.50 15.62
CA ASP A 65 14.35 7.48 14.58
C ASP A 65 15.07 7.85 13.28
N CYS A 66 15.20 9.14 12.98
CA CYS A 66 16.04 9.65 11.90
C CYS A 66 17.55 9.49 12.17
N GLY A 67 17.95 8.84 13.27
CA GLY A 67 19.34 8.56 13.62
C GLY A 67 20.00 9.65 14.49
N ASN A 68 19.24 10.64 14.95
CA ASN A 68 19.79 11.71 15.77
C ASN A 68 19.97 11.25 17.22
N GLN A 69 21.17 11.42 17.76
CA GLN A 69 21.50 11.08 19.15
C GLN A 69 21.62 12.31 20.06
N THR A 70 21.18 13.48 19.60
CA THR A 70 21.28 14.75 20.32
C THR A 70 19.91 15.32 20.63
N CYS A 71 19.82 16.09 21.71
CA CYS A 71 18.66 16.90 22.03
C CYS A 71 18.50 18.04 21.01
N PRO A 72 17.34 18.21 20.34
CA PRO A 72 17.14 19.21 19.30
C PRO A 72 17.46 20.66 19.72
N ILE A 73 17.18 21.01 20.98
CA ILE A 73 17.37 22.37 21.50
C ILE A 73 18.74 22.58 22.12
N THR A 74 19.21 21.62 22.92
CA THR A 74 20.46 21.80 23.69
C THR A 74 21.69 21.27 22.98
N ASN A 75 21.52 20.54 21.86
CA ASN A 75 22.58 19.83 21.13
C ASN A 75 23.41 18.86 21.99
N GLN A 76 22.94 18.52 23.19
CA GLN A 76 23.61 17.56 24.08
C GLN A 76 23.31 16.13 23.64
N VAL A 77 24.33 15.27 23.67
CA VAL A 77 24.18 13.83 23.39
C VAL A 77 23.30 13.19 24.46
N LEU A 78 22.27 12.46 24.02
CA LEU A 78 21.30 11.82 24.88
C LEU A 78 21.90 10.56 25.52
N ARG A 79 21.96 10.53 26.85
CA ARG A 79 22.41 9.34 27.60
C ARG A 79 21.42 8.17 27.51
N ASN A 80 20.14 8.49 27.40
CA ASN A 80 19.06 7.55 27.17
C ASN A 80 18.18 8.09 26.03
N LEU A 81 17.89 7.21 25.06
CA LEU A 81 17.04 7.51 23.92
C LEU A 81 15.54 7.36 24.23
N GLU A 82 15.17 6.78 25.38
CA GLU A 82 13.77 6.72 25.81
C GLU A 82 13.35 8.00 26.55
N PRO A 83 12.38 8.77 26.00
CA PRO A 83 11.84 9.95 26.67
C PRO A 83 10.93 9.56 27.85
N ILE A 84 11.04 10.30 28.95
CA ILE A 84 10.27 10.05 30.18
C ILE A 84 8.93 10.80 30.12
N PRO A 85 7.77 10.16 30.33
CA PRO A 85 6.47 10.85 30.35
C PRO A 85 6.40 12.03 31.35
N ASN A 86 5.94 13.20 30.90
CA ASN A 86 5.68 14.36 31.76
C ASN A 86 4.19 14.44 32.12
N HIS A 87 3.76 13.64 33.09
CA HIS A 87 2.36 13.56 33.50
C HIS A 87 1.78 14.90 34.01
N THR A 88 2.60 15.71 34.67
CA THR A 88 2.20 17.03 35.18
C THR A 88 1.86 17.96 34.03
N LEU A 89 2.75 18.08 33.04
CA LEU A 89 2.50 18.95 31.89
C LEU A 89 1.32 18.43 31.06
N ARG A 90 1.20 17.10 30.90
CA ARG A 90 0.05 16.49 30.23
C ARG A 90 -1.27 16.91 30.87
N LYS A 91 -1.35 16.84 32.20
CA LYS A 91 -2.55 17.25 32.94
C LYS A 91 -2.83 18.75 32.74
N MET A 92 -1.80 19.60 32.79
CA MET A 92 -1.96 21.04 32.56
C MET A 92 -2.46 21.36 31.14
N VAL A 93 -1.96 20.65 30.13
CA VAL A 93 -2.43 20.78 28.75
C VAL A 93 -3.89 20.34 28.63
N GLN A 94 -4.25 19.19 29.23
CA GLN A 94 -5.63 18.70 29.21
C GLN A 94 -6.60 19.64 29.93
N ASP A 95 -6.21 20.17 31.08
CA ASP A 95 -7.00 21.15 31.82
C ASP A 95 -7.19 22.42 30.98
N TRP A 96 -6.13 22.90 30.30
CA TRP A 96 -6.21 24.02 29.37
C TRP A 96 -7.15 23.74 28.18
N CYS A 97 -7.12 22.54 27.60
CA CYS A 97 -8.07 22.16 26.54
C CYS A 97 -9.53 22.24 27.01
N VAL A 98 -9.83 21.72 28.21
CA VAL A 98 -11.18 21.77 28.80
C VAL A 98 -11.62 23.22 29.06
N GLU A 99 -10.73 24.06 29.58
CA GLU A 99 -11.01 25.48 29.81
C GLU A 99 -11.29 26.26 28.52
N ASN A 100 -10.77 25.79 27.38
CA ASN A 100 -10.90 26.44 26.07
C ASN A 100 -11.84 25.69 25.11
N GLN A 101 -12.67 24.77 25.62
CA GLN A 101 -13.62 23.99 24.81
C GLN A 101 -14.61 24.86 24.02
N SER A 102 -14.97 26.04 24.55
CA SER A 102 -15.86 27.01 23.89
C SER A 102 -15.27 27.60 22.60
N TYR A 103 -13.97 27.46 22.39
CA TYR A 103 -13.25 27.92 21.21
C TYR A 103 -12.93 26.78 20.23
N GLY A 104 -13.60 25.63 20.37
CA GLY A 104 -13.40 24.45 19.50
C GLY A 104 -12.19 23.59 19.87
N ILE A 105 -11.55 23.81 21.02
CA ILE A 105 -10.43 22.99 21.48
C ILE A 105 -10.97 21.74 22.17
N GLU A 106 -10.79 20.59 21.55
CA GLU A 106 -11.16 19.32 22.16
C GLU A 106 -10.14 18.85 23.19
N ARG A 107 -10.64 18.13 24.21
CA ARG A 107 -9.78 17.53 25.23
C ARG A 107 -8.94 16.41 24.62
N ILE A 108 -7.63 16.52 24.76
CA ILE A 108 -6.69 15.48 24.34
C ILE A 108 -6.81 14.27 25.29
N PRO A 109 -7.14 13.06 24.80
CA PRO A 109 -7.23 11.87 25.64
C PRO A 109 -5.86 11.49 26.20
N THR A 110 -5.84 10.86 27.37
CA THR A 110 -4.58 10.36 27.95
C THR A 110 -4.06 9.22 27.07
N PRO A 111 -2.82 9.30 26.55
CA PRO A 111 -2.21 8.21 25.81
C PRO A 111 -2.16 6.95 26.67
N ARG A 112 -2.58 5.82 26.10
CA ARG A 112 -2.47 4.52 26.75
C ARG A 112 -0.99 4.17 26.93
N ILE A 113 -0.68 3.35 27.95
CA ILE A 113 0.69 2.90 28.21
C ILE A 113 1.13 2.06 27.01
N PRO A 114 2.20 2.44 26.29
CA PRO A 114 2.71 1.66 25.17
C PRO A 114 3.10 0.26 25.63
N VAL A 115 2.92 -0.73 24.75
CA VAL A 115 3.28 -2.12 25.08
C VAL A 115 4.80 -2.24 25.28
N SER A 116 5.21 -2.96 26.31
CA SER A 116 6.60 -3.28 26.54
C SER A 116 7.06 -4.49 25.72
N SER A 117 8.35 -4.58 25.40
CA SER A 117 8.89 -5.74 24.68
C SER A 117 8.70 -7.06 25.44
N ALA A 118 8.74 -7.01 26.77
CA ALA A 118 8.48 -8.17 27.64
C ALA A 118 7.03 -8.66 27.52
N GLU A 119 6.05 -7.74 27.51
CA GLU A 119 4.64 -8.08 27.31
C GLU A 119 4.39 -8.67 25.91
N VAL A 120 5.01 -8.11 24.87
CA VAL A 120 4.92 -8.67 23.51
C VAL A 120 5.48 -10.10 23.50
N SER A 121 6.68 -10.30 24.06
CA SER A 121 7.30 -11.62 24.15
C SER A 121 6.43 -12.64 24.89
N GLU A 122 5.77 -12.22 25.98
CA GLU A 122 4.85 -13.07 26.73
C GLU A 122 3.64 -13.46 25.86
N ILE A 123 3.02 -12.51 25.15
CA ILE A 123 1.88 -12.80 24.27
C ILE A 123 2.28 -13.76 23.16
N LEU A 124 3.43 -13.54 22.50
CA LEU A 124 3.93 -14.42 21.43
C LEU A 124 4.24 -15.83 21.94
N SER A 125 4.77 -15.96 23.16
CA SER A 125 4.99 -17.27 23.80
C SER A 125 3.68 -18.02 24.04
N LYS A 126 2.62 -17.31 24.44
CA LYS A 126 1.28 -17.87 24.62
C LYS A 126 0.65 -18.28 23.30
N ILE A 127 0.84 -17.50 22.22
CA ILE A 127 0.40 -17.87 20.86
C ILE A 127 1.05 -19.18 20.43
N THR A 128 2.37 -19.29 20.61
CA THR A 128 3.13 -20.51 20.27
C THR A 128 2.63 -21.73 21.06
N ALA A 129 2.30 -21.55 22.34
CA ALA A 129 1.78 -22.63 23.17
C ALA A 129 0.34 -23.01 22.78
N ALA A 130 -0.51 -22.02 22.46
CA ALA A 130 -1.88 -22.24 22.03
C ALA A 130 -1.96 -22.96 20.68
N SER A 131 -1.15 -22.55 19.70
CA SER A 131 -1.09 -23.20 18.38
C SER A 131 -0.69 -24.66 18.47
N LYS A 132 0.32 -24.99 19.29
CA LYS A 132 0.75 -26.38 19.54
C LYS A 132 -0.32 -27.25 20.19
N ARG A 133 -1.20 -26.67 21.01
CA ARG A 133 -2.31 -27.37 21.65
C ARG A 133 -3.55 -27.46 20.77
N GLY A 134 -3.57 -26.80 19.61
CA GLY A 134 -4.79 -26.67 18.80
C GLY A 134 -5.87 -25.79 19.46
N ASP A 135 -5.48 -24.89 20.37
CA ASP A 135 -6.39 -23.98 21.06
C ASP A 135 -6.76 -22.80 20.13
N GLN A 136 -7.78 -23.01 19.31
CA GLN A 136 -8.25 -22.06 18.29
C GLN A 136 -8.69 -20.73 18.92
N VAL A 137 -9.53 -20.79 19.96
CA VAL A 137 -10.10 -19.61 20.62
C VAL A 137 -9.02 -18.81 21.30
N GLY A 138 -8.18 -19.45 22.13
CA GLY A 138 -7.10 -18.77 22.84
C GLY A 138 -6.06 -18.17 21.89
N CYS A 139 -5.72 -18.87 20.80
CA CYS A 139 -4.80 -18.32 19.80
C CYS A 139 -5.40 -17.12 19.06
N GLY A 140 -6.67 -17.20 18.66
CA GLY A 140 -7.39 -16.10 17.99
C GLY A 140 -7.48 -14.85 18.87
N GLU A 141 -7.81 -15.00 20.16
CA GLU A 141 -7.84 -13.87 21.11
C GLU A 141 -6.48 -13.20 21.27
N LEU A 142 -5.40 -13.98 21.35
CA LEU A 142 -4.04 -13.46 21.45
C LEU A 142 -3.59 -12.76 20.15
N ALA A 143 -3.95 -13.31 18.99
CA ALA A 143 -3.70 -12.68 17.69
C ALA A 143 -4.45 -11.35 17.56
N ALA A 144 -5.73 -11.32 17.94
CA ALA A 144 -6.54 -10.10 18.00
C ALA A 144 -5.93 -9.05 18.93
N LYS A 145 -5.38 -9.48 20.08
CA LYS A 145 -4.68 -8.60 21.01
C LYS A 145 -3.43 -7.98 20.37
N ILE A 146 -2.59 -8.77 19.68
CA ILE A 146 -1.41 -8.26 18.97
C ILE A 146 -1.81 -7.27 17.87
N LYS A 147 -2.85 -7.60 17.10
CA LYS A 147 -3.42 -6.72 16.07
C LYS A 147 -3.91 -5.39 16.65
N ALA A 148 -4.66 -5.43 17.74
CA ALA A 148 -5.16 -4.22 18.42
C ALA A 148 -4.00 -3.35 18.92
N LEU A 149 -2.99 -3.96 19.55
CA LEU A 149 -1.80 -3.25 20.02
C LEU A 149 -1.05 -2.58 18.86
N GLY A 150 -0.87 -3.27 17.73
CA GLY A 150 -0.22 -2.74 16.53
C GLY A 150 -0.99 -1.58 15.88
N LYS A 151 -2.33 -1.63 15.87
CA LYS A 151 -3.18 -0.53 15.35
C LYS A 151 -3.24 0.68 16.29
N GLU A 152 -2.97 0.49 17.58
CA GLU A 152 -3.11 1.55 18.58
C GLU A 152 -2.03 2.64 18.45
N SER A 153 -0.79 2.27 18.10
CA SER A 153 0.28 3.25 17.86
C SER A 153 1.43 2.71 17.01
N GLU A 154 2.08 3.61 16.26
CA GLU A 154 3.31 3.29 15.52
C GLU A 154 4.45 2.82 16.44
N ARG A 155 4.51 3.30 17.69
CA ARG A 155 5.47 2.81 18.69
C ARG A 155 5.22 1.33 19.01
N ASN A 156 3.97 0.93 19.25
CA ASN A 156 3.63 -0.46 19.50
C ASN A 156 3.93 -1.32 18.28
N LYS A 157 3.56 -0.86 17.08
CA LYS A 157 3.87 -1.54 15.82
C LYS A 157 5.36 -1.80 15.67
N ARG A 158 6.21 -0.79 15.93
CA ARG A 158 7.67 -0.93 15.91
C ARG A 158 8.21 -1.82 17.03
N CYS A 159 7.63 -1.78 18.22
CA CYS A 159 8.01 -2.69 19.31
C CYS A 159 7.71 -4.15 18.95
N ILE A 160 6.54 -4.41 18.38
CA ILE A 160 6.13 -5.75 17.95
C ILE A 160 7.00 -6.23 16.77
N ALA A 161 7.22 -5.38 15.76
CA ALA A 161 8.08 -5.72 14.62
C ALA A 161 9.57 -5.85 15.01
N GLY A 162 10.02 -5.07 16.00
CA GLY A 162 11.39 -5.15 16.54
C GLY A 162 11.65 -6.44 17.33
N ASN A 163 10.60 -7.10 17.82
CA ASN A 163 10.69 -8.50 18.23
C ASN A 163 10.78 -9.34 16.96
N LYS A 164 12.01 -9.68 16.54
CA LYS A 164 12.37 -10.44 15.32
C LYS A 164 11.66 -11.79 15.13
N THR A 165 10.76 -12.16 16.02
CA THR A 165 9.99 -13.40 16.02
C THR A 165 8.49 -13.19 15.85
N ALA A 166 7.96 -11.95 15.89
CA ALA A 166 6.52 -11.73 15.85
C ALA A 166 5.89 -12.24 14.54
N GLY A 167 6.46 -11.88 13.38
CA GLY A 167 6.05 -12.39 12.08
C GLY A 167 6.21 -13.91 11.99
N GLY A 168 7.36 -14.44 12.44
CA GLY A 168 7.64 -15.87 12.48
C GLY A 168 6.65 -16.68 13.35
N VAL A 169 6.25 -16.16 14.52
CA VAL A 169 5.31 -16.82 15.43
C VAL A 169 3.89 -16.83 14.87
N LEU A 170 3.42 -15.69 14.36
CA LEU A 170 2.09 -15.58 13.77
C LEU A 170 1.97 -16.45 12.51
N SER A 171 2.97 -16.40 11.62
CA SER A 171 3.00 -17.23 10.41
C SER A 171 3.13 -18.72 10.71
N ALA A 172 3.93 -19.11 11.71
CA ALA A 172 4.02 -20.51 12.15
C ALA A 172 2.71 -21.01 12.76
N ALA A 173 2.01 -20.15 13.53
CA ALA A 173 0.69 -20.47 14.04
C ALA A 173 -0.32 -20.64 12.89
N PHE A 174 -0.34 -19.72 11.92
CA PHE A 174 -1.17 -19.82 10.72
C PHE A 174 -0.94 -21.15 9.99
N GLU A 175 0.33 -21.47 9.74
CA GLU A 175 0.73 -22.71 9.07
C GLU A 175 0.31 -23.96 9.85
N THR A 176 0.45 -23.95 11.18
CA THR A 176 0.05 -25.06 12.06
C THR A 176 -1.46 -25.32 11.99
N PHE A 177 -2.28 -24.27 12.09
CA PHE A 177 -3.73 -24.40 11.95
C PHE A 177 -4.15 -24.77 10.52
N SER A 178 -3.39 -24.33 9.52
CA SER A 178 -3.62 -24.67 8.10
C SER A 178 -3.35 -26.14 7.79
N ARG A 179 -2.37 -26.77 8.46
CA ARG A 179 -2.05 -28.20 8.30
C ARG A 179 -3.00 -29.12 9.05
N SER A 180 -3.75 -28.60 10.02
CA SER A 180 -4.66 -29.39 10.82
C SER A 180 -5.73 -30.03 9.92
N SER A 181 -5.95 -31.33 10.03
CA SER A 181 -6.91 -32.09 9.22
C SER A 181 -8.38 -31.77 9.51
N VAL A 182 -8.64 -30.80 10.40
CA VAL A 182 -9.97 -30.32 10.75
C VAL A 182 -10.44 -29.34 9.67
N SER A 183 -11.72 -29.40 9.28
CA SER A 183 -12.27 -28.62 8.17
C SER A 183 -11.99 -27.12 8.30
N PHE A 184 -11.83 -26.43 7.17
CA PHE A 184 -11.62 -24.98 7.09
C PHE A 184 -12.66 -24.18 7.87
N ASP A 185 -13.89 -24.68 7.96
CA ASP A 185 -14.97 -24.03 8.72
C ASP A 185 -14.69 -23.92 10.23
N THR A 186 -13.89 -24.84 10.79
CA THR A 186 -13.56 -24.85 12.21
C THR A 186 -12.37 -23.94 12.54
N ASN A 187 -11.33 -23.94 11.71
CA ASN A 187 -10.14 -23.11 11.89
C ASN A 187 -10.25 -21.73 11.24
N GLY A 188 -11.32 -21.46 10.47
CA GLY A 188 -11.47 -20.25 9.68
C GLY A 188 -11.34 -18.97 10.50
N ALA A 189 -12.00 -18.90 11.67
CA ALA A 189 -11.97 -17.71 12.52
C ALA A 189 -10.55 -17.41 13.07
N VAL A 190 -9.82 -18.43 13.54
CA VAL A 190 -8.45 -18.24 14.06
C VAL A 190 -7.46 -17.91 12.94
N LEU A 191 -7.59 -18.57 11.79
CA LEU A 191 -6.75 -18.31 10.62
C LEU A 191 -6.97 -16.89 10.08
N GLU A 192 -8.21 -16.44 9.99
CA GLU A 192 -8.54 -15.08 9.57
C GLU A 192 -7.93 -14.04 10.51
N GLU A 193 -8.07 -14.24 11.82
CA GLU A 193 -7.57 -13.29 12.81
C GLU A 193 -6.03 -13.22 12.81
N ILE A 194 -5.36 -14.37 12.70
CA ILE A 194 -3.89 -14.43 12.56
C ILE A 194 -3.45 -13.73 11.27
N LEU A 195 -4.11 -14.01 10.15
CA LEU A 195 -3.75 -13.42 8.86
C LEU A 195 -3.97 -11.91 8.85
N SER A 196 -5.08 -11.46 9.43
CA SER A 196 -5.39 -10.05 9.63
C SER A 196 -4.36 -9.35 10.52
N ALA A 197 -3.89 -10.01 11.58
CA ALA A 197 -2.81 -9.50 12.43
C ALA A 197 -1.49 -9.37 11.65
N LEU A 198 -1.12 -10.37 10.84
CA LEU A 198 0.09 -10.36 10.02
C LEU A 198 0.16 -9.14 9.08
N THR A 199 -0.96 -8.73 8.47
CA THR A 199 -1.00 -7.60 7.53
C THR A 199 -0.52 -6.27 8.12
N ILE A 200 -0.54 -6.12 9.45
CA ILE A 200 -0.08 -4.89 10.13
C ILE A 200 1.45 -4.79 10.08
N PHE A 201 2.14 -5.93 10.06
CA PHE A 201 3.57 -6.03 10.29
C PHE A 201 4.39 -6.26 9.01
N PHE A 202 3.79 -6.06 7.84
CA PHE A 202 4.53 -6.13 6.57
C PHE A 202 5.60 -5.00 6.48
N PRO A 203 6.79 -5.26 5.90
CA PRO A 203 7.20 -6.53 5.26
C PRO A 203 7.60 -7.63 6.26
N LEU A 204 7.46 -8.89 5.84
CA LEU A 204 7.76 -10.06 6.68
C LEU A 204 9.21 -10.56 6.51
N ASP A 205 9.72 -11.22 7.54
CA ASP A 205 11.02 -11.90 7.49
C ASP A 205 10.98 -13.21 6.67
N GLU A 206 12.16 -13.74 6.35
CA GLU A 206 12.31 -14.96 5.53
C GLU A 206 11.61 -16.18 6.13
N GLN A 207 11.67 -16.34 7.46
CA GLN A 207 11.01 -17.45 8.15
C GLN A 207 9.49 -17.36 8.01
N ALA A 208 8.92 -16.16 8.18
CA ALA A 208 7.50 -15.94 8.04
C ALA A 208 7.01 -16.15 6.61
N ASN A 209 7.81 -15.72 5.64
CA ASN A 209 7.55 -15.98 4.22
C ASN A 209 7.62 -17.47 3.87
N SER A 210 8.52 -18.23 4.50
CA SER A 210 8.60 -19.69 4.33
C SER A 210 7.33 -20.38 4.88
N ASN A 211 6.91 -20.04 6.10
CA ASN A 211 5.73 -20.61 6.75
C ASN A 211 4.42 -20.32 5.96
N LEU A 212 4.27 -19.08 5.50
CA LEU A 212 3.11 -18.64 4.71
C LEU A 212 3.14 -19.18 3.27
N GLY A 213 4.33 -19.48 2.74
CA GLY A 213 4.51 -20.09 1.42
C GLY A 213 4.30 -21.60 1.37
N SER A 214 4.03 -22.26 2.51
CA SER A 214 3.74 -23.70 2.51
C SER A 214 2.44 -24.02 1.77
N ALA A 215 2.33 -25.23 1.20
CA ALA A 215 1.13 -25.66 0.46
C ALA A 215 -0.16 -25.51 1.29
N ALA A 216 -0.13 -25.87 2.58
CA ALA A 216 -1.28 -25.74 3.47
C ALA A 216 -1.70 -24.27 3.67
N SER A 217 -0.73 -23.38 3.88
CA SER A 217 -0.97 -21.94 4.03
C SER A 217 -1.55 -21.34 2.74
N LEU A 218 -0.99 -21.69 1.58
CA LEU A 218 -1.49 -21.24 0.26
C LEU A 218 -2.92 -21.72 0.02
N HIS A 219 -3.23 -23.00 0.29
CA HIS A 219 -4.59 -23.53 0.19
C HIS A 219 -5.57 -22.78 1.09
N SER A 220 -5.17 -22.45 2.32
CA SER A 220 -6.00 -21.68 3.26
C SER A 220 -6.29 -20.27 2.74
N MET A 221 -5.27 -19.58 2.19
CA MET A 221 -5.45 -18.26 1.60
C MET A 221 -6.36 -18.30 0.36
N VAL A 222 -6.23 -19.31 -0.51
CA VAL A 222 -7.14 -19.48 -1.66
C VAL A 222 -8.57 -19.78 -1.19
N TRP A 223 -8.74 -20.59 -0.14
CA TRP A 223 -10.06 -20.83 0.46
C TRP A 223 -10.69 -19.52 0.95
N PHE A 224 -9.94 -18.65 1.64
CA PHE A 224 -10.42 -17.33 2.03
C PHE A 224 -10.78 -16.45 0.83
N LEU A 225 -10.02 -16.48 -0.26
CA LEU A 225 -10.37 -15.73 -1.46
C LEU A 225 -11.70 -16.20 -2.08
N LYS A 226 -11.98 -17.51 -2.04
CA LYS A 226 -13.20 -18.12 -2.60
C LYS A 226 -14.43 -17.89 -1.73
N SER A 227 -14.29 -18.15 -0.44
CA SER A 227 -15.42 -18.33 0.50
C SER A 227 -15.36 -17.45 1.74
N GLY A 228 -14.26 -16.73 1.97
CA GLY A 228 -14.10 -15.84 3.11
C GLY A 228 -14.97 -14.59 3.01
N ASP A 229 -15.17 -13.94 4.15
CA ASP A 229 -15.79 -12.62 4.21
C ASP A 229 -14.86 -11.53 3.62
N LEU A 230 -15.30 -10.28 3.63
CA LEU A 230 -14.51 -9.18 3.05
C LEU A 230 -13.16 -8.98 3.77
N SER A 231 -13.11 -9.22 5.08
CA SER A 231 -11.91 -9.11 5.91
C SER A 231 -10.90 -10.21 5.59
N GLY A 232 -11.35 -11.47 5.55
CA GLY A 232 -10.56 -12.63 5.19
C GLY A 232 -10.04 -12.56 3.76
N ARG A 233 -10.89 -12.21 2.79
CA ARG A 233 -10.48 -12.01 1.38
C ARG A 233 -9.41 -10.93 1.27
N SER A 234 -9.59 -9.79 1.95
CA SER A 234 -8.62 -8.70 1.95
C SER A 234 -7.30 -9.10 2.61
N SER A 235 -7.35 -9.81 3.74
CA SER A 235 -6.14 -10.23 4.46
C SER A 235 -5.35 -11.28 3.66
N ALA A 236 -6.06 -12.23 3.03
CA ALA A 236 -5.46 -13.25 2.17
C ALA A 236 -4.76 -12.66 0.96
N ILE A 237 -5.41 -11.74 0.23
CA ILE A 237 -4.76 -11.16 -0.96
C ILE A 237 -3.53 -10.31 -0.61
N LEU A 238 -3.56 -9.63 0.53
CA LEU A 238 -2.41 -8.84 1.00
C LEU A 238 -1.24 -9.74 1.37
N ALA A 239 -1.51 -10.87 2.04
CA ALA A 239 -0.48 -11.86 2.36
C ALA A 239 0.09 -12.51 1.09
N LEU A 240 -0.74 -12.92 0.12
CA LEU A 240 -0.27 -13.47 -1.15
C LEU A 240 0.61 -12.47 -1.92
N LYS A 241 0.22 -11.19 -1.93
CA LYS A 241 1.01 -10.12 -2.55
C LYS A 241 2.38 -9.97 -1.86
N GLU A 242 2.44 -10.05 -0.55
CA GLU A 242 3.71 -10.02 0.20
C GLU A 242 4.62 -11.20 -0.18
N LEU A 243 4.06 -12.41 -0.28
CA LEU A 243 4.83 -13.61 -0.61
C LEU A 243 5.41 -13.60 -2.03
N LEU A 244 4.59 -13.18 -2.99
CA LEU A 244 4.94 -13.16 -4.41
C LEU A 244 5.77 -11.93 -4.80
N HIS A 245 6.01 -11.01 -3.87
CA HIS A 245 6.97 -9.93 -4.07
C HIS A 245 8.42 -10.44 -4.11
N SER A 246 8.69 -11.59 -3.48
CA SER A 246 9.99 -12.25 -3.55
C SER A 246 10.19 -12.90 -4.93
N SER A 247 11.41 -12.88 -5.47
CA SER A 247 11.78 -13.49 -6.77
C SER A 247 11.70 -15.04 -6.78
N ASP A 248 10.92 -15.62 -5.89
CA ASP A 248 10.76 -17.05 -5.70
C ASP A 248 9.67 -17.59 -6.64
N GLU A 249 10.10 -18.06 -7.82
CA GLU A 249 9.21 -18.62 -8.86
C GLU A 249 8.38 -19.79 -8.33
N SER A 250 8.93 -20.57 -7.38
CA SER A 250 8.29 -21.79 -6.86
C SER A 250 6.95 -21.52 -6.16
N LYS A 251 6.78 -20.35 -5.52
CA LYS A 251 5.53 -20.01 -4.82
C LYS A 251 4.41 -19.60 -5.78
N ALA A 252 4.77 -18.95 -6.89
CA ALA A 252 3.83 -18.56 -7.93
C ALA A 252 3.22 -19.79 -8.60
N ASP A 253 4.08 -20.77 -8.92
CA ASP A 253 3.66 -22.04 -9.52
C ASP A 253 2.78 -22.85 -8.55
N ALA A 254 3.21 -22.99 -7.30
CA ALA A 254 2.42 -23.66 -6.27
C ALA A 254 1.04 -23.02 -6.06
N LEU A 255 0.93 -21.70 -6.16
CA LEU A 255 -0.36 -21.00 -6.09
C LEU A 255 -1.24 -21.27 -7.32
N ALA A 256 -0.65 -21.31 -8.52
CA ALA A 256 -1.35 -21.55 -9.77
C ALA A 256 -1.93 -22.97 -9.87
N GLU A 257 -1.27 -23.95 -9.23
CA GLU A 257 -1.73 -25.34 -9.16
C GLU A 257 -2.96 -25.55 -8.27
N ILE A 258 -3.26 -24.61 -7.36
CA ILE A 258 -4.39 -24.73 -6.44
C ILE A 258 -5.72 -24.51 -7.20
N GLU A 259 -6.63 -25.48 -7.07
CA GLU A 259 -7.93 -25.45 -7.72
C GLU A 259 -8.79 -24.23 -7.29
N GLY A 260 -9.18 -23.44 -8.28
CA GLY A 260 -9.98 -22.23 -8.07
C GLY A 260 -9.17 -20.99 -7.71
N ALA A 261 -7.83 -21.05 -7.68
CA ALA A 261 -6.99 -19.90 -7.34
C ALA A 261 -7.14 -18.76 -8.36
N LEU A 262 -7.06 -19.06 -9.66
CA LEU A 262 -7.17 -18.05 -10.72
C LEU A 262 -8.57 -17.43 -10.76
N GLU A 263 -9.60 -18.25 -10.59
CA GLU A 263 -11.00 -17.83 -10.53
C GLU A 263 -11.25 -16.91 -9.33
N ALA A 264 -10.66 -17.22 -8.17
CA ALA A 264 -10.75 -16.40 -6.98
C ALA A 264 -10.02 -15.05 -7.15
N LEU A 265 -8.85 -15.05 -7.79
CA LEU A 265 -8.12 -13.82 -8.13
C LEU A 265 -8.88 -12.95 -9.12
N MET A 266 -9.48 -13.56 -10.14
CA MET A 266 -10.34 -12.86 -11.09
C MET A 266 -11.52 -12.19 -10.37
N LYS A 267 -12.20 -12.92 -9.48
CA LYS A 267 -13.30 -12.39 -8.66
C LYS A 267 -12.89 -11.18 -7.81
N MET A 268 -11.66 -11.10 -7.33
CA MET A 268 -11.18 -9.94 -6.56
C MET A 268 -11.08 -8.64 -7.36
N ILE A 269 -10.98 -8.74 -8.69
CA ILE A 269 -10.97 -7.58 -9.60
C ILE A 269 -12.40 -7.27 -10.06
N THR A 270 -13.19 -8.30 -10.37
CA THR A 270 -14.59 -8.15 -10.79
C THR A 270 -15.48 -7.60 -9.67
N GLU A 271 -15.24 -8.03 -8.43
CA GLU A 271 -15.96 -7.59 -7.23
C GLU A 271 -14.98 -6.90 -6.27
N PRO A 272 -14.58 -5.64 -6.54
CA PRO A 272 -13.55 -4.97 -5.77
C PRO A 272 -14.04 -4.66 -4.34
N ILE A 273 -13.22 -5.03 -3.34
CA ILE A 273 -13.50 -4.76 -1.92
C ILE A 273 -13.07 -3.33 -1.55
N CYS A 274 -11.82 -3.01 -1.83
CA CYS A 274 -11.22 -1.70 -1.59
C CYS A 274 -10.00 -1.52 -2.52
N PRO A 275 -9.54 -0.28 -2.75
CA PRO A 275 -8.42 -0.02 -3.65
C PRO A 275 -7.15 -0.81 -3.28
N THR A 276 -6.86 -0.96 -1.99
CA THR A 276 -5.68 -1.70 -1.51
C THR A 276 -5.74 -3.18 -1.90
N ALA A 277 -6.90 -3.82 -1.74
CA ALA A 277 -7.10 -5.21 -2.13
C ALA A 277 -7.02 -5.37 -3.65
N THR A 278 -7.67 -4.51 -4.44
CA THR A 278 -7.60 -4.54 -5.91
C THR A 278 -6.16 -4.39 -6.41
N LYS A 279 -5.39 -3.47 -5.81
CA LYS A 279 -3.96 -3.30 -6.12
C LYS A 279 -3.16 -4.55 -5.80
N ALA A 280 -3.43 -5.20 -4.67
CA ALA A 280 -2.78 -6.45 -4.31
C ALA A 280 -3.14 -7.56 -5.30
N SER A 281 -4.41 -7.68 -5.70
CA SER A 281 -4.87 -8.65 -6.71
C SER A 281 -4.15 -8.50 -8.04
N LEU A 282 -4.07 -7.28 -8.57
CA LEU A 282 -3.36 -7.00 -9.82
C LEU A 282 -1.87 -7.36 -9.72
N MET A 283 -1.22 -7.07 -8.58
CA MET A 283 0.18 -7.43 -8.38
C MET A 283 0.39 -8.95 -8.27
N VAL A 284 -0.51 -9.67 -7.59
CA VAL A 284 -0.45 -11.14 -7.52
C VAL A 284 -0.57 -11.74 -8.91
N ILE A 285 -1.57 -11.32 -9.71
CA ILE A 285 -1.72 -11.78 -11.09
C ILE A 285 -0.49 -11.42 -11.93
N TYR A 286 0.03 -10.19 -11.81
CA TYR A 286 1.24 -9.77 -12.52
C TYR A 286 2.43 -10.68 -12.21
N HIS A 287 2.71 -10.95 -10.94
CA HIS A 287 3.83 -11.80 -10.53
C HIS A 287 3.62 -13.26 -10.93
N MET A 288 2.39 -13.78 -10.84
CA MET A 288 2.09 -15.14 -11.30
C MET A 288 2.34 -15.32 -12.79
N ILE A 289 1.99 -14.32 -13.62
CA ILE A 289 2.21 -14.41 -15.06
C ILE A 289 3.66 -14.12 -15.43
N ASN A 290 4.31 -13.15 -14.77
CA ASN A 290 5.66 -12.72 -15.14
C ASN A 290 6.77 -13.67 -14.68
N ASN A 291 6.57 -14.44 -13.60
CA ASN A 291 7.62 -15.27 -12.99
C ASN A 291 7.59 -16.77 -13.40
N SER A 292 6.55 -17.25 -14.11
CA SER A 292 6.27 -18.69 -14.24
C SER A 292 6.80 -19.36 -15.52
N SER A 293 8.13 -19.41 -15.75
CA SER A 293 8.81 -19.71 -17.03
C SER A 293 8.29 -20.86 -17.94
N TYR A 294 7.52 -21.84 -17.45
CA TYR A 294 6.96 -22.94 -18.26
C TYR A 294 5.42 -22.92 -18.36
N GLN A 295 4.71 -22.26 -17.44
CA GLN A 295 3.25 -22.24 -17.38
C GLN A 295 2.64 -20.86 -17.71
N ASN A 296 3.43 -19.85 -18.08
CA ASN A 296 2.89 -18.51 -18.30
C ASN A 296 1.77 -18.53 -19.36
N GLU A 297 1.95 -19.24 -20.49
CA GLU A 297 0.96 -19.23 -21.56
C GLU A 297 -0.34 -19.93 -21.15
N THR A 298 -0.29 -20.98 -20.33
CA THR A 298 -1.50 -21.66 -19.83
C THR A 298 -2.23 -20.81 -18.80
N ILE A 299 -1.51 -20.13 -17.92
CA ILE A 299 -2.08 -19.19 -16.94
C ILE A 299 -2.69 -17.97 -17.66
N ILE A 300 -1.96 -17.39 -18.63
CA ILE A 300 -2.46 -16.30 -19.48
C ILE A 300 -3.74 -16.74 -20.18
N GLN A 301 -3.74 -17.91 -20.82
CA GLN A 301 -4.91 -18.46 -21.50
C GLN A 301 -6.12 -18.51 -20.58
N ARG A 302 -5.98 -19.06 -19.37
CA ARG A 302 -7.08 -19.15 -18.40
C ARG A 302 -7.62 -17.78 -18.00
N PHE A 303 -6.75 -16.79 -17.74
CA PHE A 303 -7.21 -15.44 -17.42
C PHE A 303 -7.88 -14.74 -18.61
N VAL A 304 -7.37 -14.95 -19.82
CA VAL A 304 -7.95 -14.42 -21.06
C VAL A 304 -9.35 -15.01 -21.29
N ASP A 305 -9.52 -16.32 -21.10
CA ASP A 305 -10.80 -17.02 -21.23
C ASP A 305 -11.84 -16.55 -20.20
N MET A 306 -11.38 -16.20 -18.98
CA MET A 306 -12.22 -15.56 -17.96
C MET A 306 -12.56 -14.10 -18.26
N GLY A 307 -12.00 -13.49 -19.32
CA GLY A 307 -12.30 -12.12 -19.73
C GLY A 307 -11.45 -11.04 -19.06
N LEU A 308 -10.27 -11.38 -18.51
CA LEU A 308 -9.41 -10.42 -17.81
C LEU A 308 -9.03 -9.21 -18.68
N VAL A 309 -8.78 -9.39 -19.99
CA VAL A 309 -8.43 -8.29 -20.90
C VAL A 309 -9.53 -7.22 -20.94
N SER A 310 -10.78 -7.62 -21.14
CA SER A 310 -11.92 -6.68 -21.16
C SER A 310 -12.08 -5.96 -19.83
N LEU A 311 -12.01 -6.71 -18.72
CA LEU A 311 -12.13 -6.16 -17.37
C LEU A 311 -11.04 -5.12 -17.07
N LEU A 312 -9.79 -5.39 -17.47
CA LEU A 312 -8.68 -4.45 -17.31
C LEU A 312 -8.90 -3.18 -18.12
N LEU A 313 -9.31 -3.31 -19.39
CA LEU A 313 -9.55 -2.15 -20.27
C LEU A 313 -10.67 -1.25 -19.76
N GLU A 314 -11.76 -1.83 -19.25
CA GLU A 314 -12.84 -1.09 -18.61
C GLU A 314 -12.36 -0.40 -17.32
N THR A 315 -11.59 -1.11 -16.48
CA THR A 315 -10.99 -0.55 -15.24
C THR A 315 -10.03 0.60 -15.56
N LEU A 316 -9.34 0.56 -16.70
CA LEU A 316 -8.36 1.57 -17.09
C LEU A 316 -8.99 2.90 -17.52
N VAL A 317 -10.27 2.96 -17.87
CA VAL A 317 -10.88 4.20 -18.38
C VAL A 317 -10.78 5.33 -17.35
N ASP A 318 -11.16 5.06 -16.09
CA ASP A 318 -11.32 6.05 -15.01
C ASP A 318 -10.61 5.69 -13.68
N SER A 319 -9.64 4.76 -13.71
CA SER A 319 -8.91 4.34 -12.49
C SER A 319 -7.96 5.41 -11.93
N GLU A 320 -7.79 5.39 -10.60
CA GLU A 320 -6.74 6.14 -9.91
C GLU A 320 -5.34 5.75 -10.40
N ARG A 321 -4.38 6.68 -10.31
CA ARG A 321 -3.00 6.50 -10.80
C ARG A 321 -2.40 5.14 -10.42
N SER A 322 -2.52 4.76 -9.15
CA SER A 322 -1.87 3.57 -8.61
C SER A 322 -2.51 2.24 -9.04
N ILE A 323 -3.81 2.22 -9.33
CA ILE A 323 -4.48 1.06 -9.93
C ILE A 323 -4.14 0.99 -11.42
N CYS A 324 -4.15 2.14 -12.10
CA CYS A 324 -3.83 2.23 -13.52
C CYS A 324 -2.43 1.66 -13.83
N GLU A 325 -1.41 2.00 -13.04
CA GLU A 325 -0.05 1.46 -13.19
C GLU A 325 -0.02 -0.08 -13.16
N ARG A 326 -0.74 -0.68 -12.21
CA ARG A 326 -0.75 -2.14 -12.00
C ARG A 326 -1.58 -2.85 -13.06
N ALA A 327 -2.74 -2.31 -13.41
CA ALA A 327 -3.59 -2.84 -14.46
C ALA A 327 -2.89 -2.79 -15.83
N MET A 328 -2.15 -1.71 -16.12
CA MET A 328 -1.32 -1.61 -17.32
C MET A 328 -0.19 -2.63 -17.33
N GLY A 329 0.46 -2.88 -16.18
CA GLY A 329 1.48 -3.92 -16.06
C GLY A 329 0.92 -5.32 -16.35
N VAL A 330 -0.25 -5.67 -15.79
CA VAL A 330 -0.91 -6.95 -16.08
C VAL A 330 -1.28 -7.06 -17.57
N LEU A 331 -1.83 -5.99 -18.15
CA LEU A 331 -2.20 -5.97 -19.57
C LEU A 331 -0.97 -6.13 -20.48
N ASP A 332 0.15 -5.47 -20.17
CA ASP A 332 1.40 -5.60 -20.94
C ASP A 332 1.91 -7.04 -20.97
N VAL A 333 1.95 -7.70 -19.81
CA VAL A 333 2.40 -9.09 -19.72
C VAL A 333 1.44 -10.01 -20.48
N ILE A 334 0.12 -9.82 -20.39
CA ILE A 334 -0.86 -10.62 -21.16
C ILE A 334 -0.67 -10.42 -22.66
N CYS A 335 -0.44 -9.19 -23.12
CA CYS A 335 -0.20 -8.89 -24.54
C CYS A 335 1.15 -9.41 -25.06
N SER A 336 2.04 -9.91 -24.19
CA SER A 336 3.23 -10.63 -24.63
C SER A 336 2.92 -12.05 -25.14
N GLY A 337 1.82 -12.67 -24.67
CA GLY A 337 1.32 -13.97 -25.14
C GLY A 337 0.45 -13.86 -26.40
N GLU A 338 0.36 -14.93 -27.20
CA GLU A 338 -0.42 -14.91 -28.46
C GLU A 338 -1.90 -14.72 -28.20
N LYS A 339 -2.43 -15.43 -27.20
CA LYS A 339 -3.85 -15.42 -26.87
C LYS A 339 -4.32 -14.11 -26.26
N GLY A 340 -3.45 -13.48 -25.46
CA GLY A 340 -3.67 -12.13 -24.97
C GLY A 340 -3.76 -11.11 -26.11
N ARG A 341 -2.89 -11.21 -27.13
CA ARG A 341 -2.97 -10.36 -28.32
C ARG A 341 -4.25 -10.58 -29.12
N GLU A 342 -4.62 -11.83 -29.38
CA GLU A 342 -5.87 -12.16 -30.10
C GLU A 342 -7.08 -11.50 -29.45
N LYS A 343 -7.19 -11.60 -28.12
CA LYS A 343 -8.28 -10.96 -27.38
C LYS A 343 -8.17 -9.44 -27.41
N ALA A 344 -6.97 -8.88 -27.28
CA ALA A 344 -6.73 -7.44 -27.32
C ALA A 344 -7.11 -6.82 -28.68
N TYR A 345 -6.81 -7.49 -29.81
CA TYR A 345 -7.23 -7.05 -31.15
C TYR A 345 -8.76 -6.97 -31.28
N SER A 346 -9.49 -7.89 -30.65
CA SER A 346 -10.95 -7.92 -30.71
C SER A 346 -11.65 -6.82 -29.90
N HIS A 347 -10.90 -6.07 -29.09
CA HIS A 347 -11.46 -5.14 -28.11
C HIS A 347 -11.23 -3.68 -28.50
N ALA A 348 -12.31 -2.95 -28.79
CA ALA A 348 -12.26 -1.57 -29.31
C ALA A 348 -11.61 -0.53 -28.38
N LEU A 349 -11.39 -0.85 -27.09
CA LEU A 349 -10.71 0.05 -26.15
C LEU A 349 -9.19 -0.18 -26.07
N THR A 350 -8.65 -1.25 -26.62
CA THR A 350 -7.23 -1.62 -26.45
C THR A 350 -6.29 -0.51 -26.88
N VAL A 351 -6.40 -0.07 -28.14
CA VAL A 351 -5.53 0.97 -28.70
C VAL A 351 -5.85 2.35 -28.12
N PRO A 352 -7.13 2.80 -28.04
CA PRO A 352 -7.43 4.13 -27.52
C PRO A 352 -7.02 4.30 -26.06
N VAL A 353 -7.23 3.30 -25.20
CA VAL A 353 -6.81 3.36 -23.78
C VAL A 353 -5.29 3.38 -23.69
N SER A 354 -4.58 2.48 -24.39
CA SER A 354 -3.11 2.43 -24.37
C SER A 354 -2.50 3.76 -24.81
N VAL A 355 -3.01 4.35 -25.89
CA VAL A 355 -2.55 5.67 -26.38
C VAL A 355 -2.97 6.79 -25.45
N LYS A 356 -4.16 6.74 -24.83
CA LYS A 356 -4.62 7.74 -23.84
C LYS A 356 -3.69 7.78 -22.62
N LYS A 357 -3.16 6.64 -22.16
CA LYS A 357 -2.34 6.55 -20.95
C LYS A 357 -0.87 6.98 -21.14
N LEU A 358 -0.34 6.95 -22.37
CA LEU A 358 0.98 7.48 -22.71
C LEU A 358 1.18 8.91 -22.18
N LEU A 359 2.26 9.13 -21.41
CA LEU A 359 2.66 10.42 -20.85
C LEU A 359 1.65 11.07 -19.88
N ARG A 360 0.57 10.39 -19.49
CA ARG A 360 -0.49 10.97 -18.64
C ARG A 360 -0.51 10.45 -17.21
N VAL A 361 -0.02 9.24 -16.98
CA VAL A 361 -0.12 8.58 -15.67
C VAL A 361 1.22 8.56 -14.97
N SER A 362 2.20 7.83 -15.49
CA SER A 362 3.56 7.74 -14.94
C SER A 362 4.53 7.25 -15.99
N ASP A 363 5.83 7.34 -15.71
CA ASP A 363 6.88 6.80 -16.57
C ASP A 363 6.67 5.31 -16.79
N LEU A 364 6.49 4.54 -15.70
CA LEU A 364 6.22 3.10 -15.77
C LEU A 364 4.97 2.76 -16.62
N THR A 365 3.87 3.51 -16.46
CA THR A 365 2.67 3.32 -17.29
C THR A 365 2.95 3.63 -18.76
N THR A 366 3.80 4.61 -19.03
CA THR A 366 4.20 4.98 -20.39
C THR A 366 5.02 3.86 -21.02
N GLU A 367 5.95 3.25 -20.27
CA GLU A 367 6.70 2.08 -20.74
C GLU A 367 5.78 0.90 -21.08
N PHE A 368 4.81 0.57 -20.19
CA PHE A 368 3.81 -0.46 -20.46
C PHE A 368 2.95 -0.12 -21.68
N SER A 369 2.51 1.14 -21.83
CA SER A 369 1.70 1.57 -22.97
C SER A 369 2.46 1.40 -24.30
N VAL A 370 3.73 1.81 -24.35
CA VAL A 370 4.59 1.62 -25.54
C VAL A 370 4.79 0.13 -25.80
N SER A 371 5.02 -0.66 -24.75
CA SER A 371 5.24 -2.10 -24.86
C SER A 371 4.00 -2.84 -25.40
N ILE A 372 2.81 -2.54 -24.89
CA ILE A 372 1.53 -3.08 -25.40
C ILE A 372 1.36 -2.73 -26.88
N LEU A 373 1.47 -1.45 -27.23
CA LEU A 373 1.32 -1.01 -28.63
C LEU A 373 2.34 -1.70 -29.55
N TRP A 374 3.60 -1.83 -29.11
CA TRP A 374 4.63 -2.51 -29.87
C TRP A 374 4.33 -4.00 -30.05
N ASN A 375 3.90 -4.69 -28.99
CA ASN A 375 3.54 -6.10 -29.04
C ASN A 375 2.37 -6.36 -30.01
N LEU A 376 1.40 -5.46 -30.07
CA LEU A 376 0.26 -5.55 -30.98
C LEU A 376 0.67 -5.23 -32.42
N CYS A 377 1.34 -4.10 -32.66
CA CYS A 377 1.70 -3.68 -34.02
C CYS A 377 2.74 -4.60 -34.68
N LYS A 378 3.71 -5.13 -33.93
CA LYS A 378 4.75 -6.01 -34.49
C LYS A 378 4.22 -7.37 -34.92
N ASN A 379 3.18 -7.87 -34.26
CA ASN A 379 2.63 -9.20 -34.48
C ASN A 379 1.27 -9.16 -35.23
N GLU A 380 0.93 -8.02 -35.83
CA GLU A 380 -0.28 -7.87 -36.62
C GLU A 380 -0.13 -8.65 -37.94
N LYS A 381 -1.06 -9.58 -38.20
CA LYS A 381 -1.07 -10.40 -39.42
C LYS A 381 -1.94 -9.78 -40.53
N THR A 382 -2.70 -8.72 -40.22
CA THR A 382 -3.66 -8.10 -41.13
C THR A 382 -2.94 -7.12 -42.07
N GLU A 383 -3.02 -7.35 -43.38
CA GLU A 383 -2.35 -6.51 -44.39
C GLU A 383 -2.87 -5.06 -44.43
N GLU A 384 -4.09 -4.83 -43.93
CA GLU A 384 -4.72 -3.50 -43.88
C GLU A 384 -4.15 -2.62 -42.74
N GLY A 385 -3.37 -3.19 -41.81
CA GLY A 385 -2.75 -2.47 -40.70
C GLY A 385 -3.76 -1.86 -39.73
N GLY A 386 -4.79 -2.60 -39.35
CA GLY A 386 -5.90 -2.13 -38.53
C GLY A 386 -5.47 -1.47 -37.22
N VAL A 387 -4.57 -2.11 -36.46
CA VAL A 387 -4.07 -1.57 -35.18
C VAL A 387 -3.19 -0.35 -35.42
N LEU A 388 -2.34 -0.37 -36.44
CA LEU A 388 -1.48 0.76 -36.81
C LEU A 388 -2.30 1.98 -37.25
N VAL A 389 -3.34 1.77 -38.06
CA VAL A 389 -4.26 2.82 -38.54
C VAL A 389 -5.07 3.38 -37.37
N GLU A 390 -5.61 2.53 -36.50
CA GLU A 390 -6.31 2.96 -35.30
C GLU A 390 -5.38 3.78 -34.38
N ALA A 391 -4.16 3.31 -34.15
CA ALA A 391 -3.17 4.02 -33.32
C ALA A 391 -2.83 5.40 -33.90
N LEU A 392 -2.71 5.52 -35.23
CA LEU A 392 -2.54 6.81 -35.90
C LEU A 392 -3.75 7.72 -35.67
N GLN A 393 -4.97 7.22 -35.87
CA GLN A 393 -6.21 7.98 -35.69
C GLN A 393 -6.37 8.54 -34.26
N VAL A 394 -5.95 7.78 -33.24
CA VAL A 394 -6.01 8.24 -31.84
C VAL A 394 -4.78 9.05 -31.40
N GLY A 395 -3.90 9.41 -32.33
CA GLY A 395 -2.77 10.32 -32.09
C GLY A 395 -1.54 9.67 -31.43
N ALA A 396 -1.30 8.37 -31.66
CA ALA A 396 -0.12 7.70 -31.12
C ALA A 396 1.18 8.30 -31.66
N PHE A 397 1.22 8.71 -32.93
CA PHE A 397 2.41 9.22 -33.59
C PHE A 397 2.97 10.47 -32.90
N GLN A 398 2.13 11.48 -32.65
CA GLN A 398 2.51 12.72 -31.97
C GLN A 398 3.01 12.44 -30.55
N LYS A 399 2.32 11.55 -29.80
CA LYS A 399 2.71 11.21 -28.43
C LYS A 399 4.03 10.46 -28.35
N LEU A 400 4.29 9.54 -29.29
CA LEU A 400 5.56 8.81 -29.36
C LEU A 400 6.72 9.76 -29.72
N LEU A 401 6.49 10.73 -30.60
CA LEU A 401 7.49 11.76 -30.90
C LEU A 401 7.81 12.62 -29.66
N LEU A 402 6.77 13.07 -28.95
CA LEU A 402 6.93 13.82 -27.70
C LEU A 402 7.70 12.99 -26.66
N LEU A 403 7.40 11.69 -26.52
CA LEU A 403 8.10 10.78 -25.61
C LEU A 403 9.61 10.73 -25.90
N LEU A 404 10.00 10.65 -27.18
CA LEU A 404 11.41 10.65 -27.56
C LEU A 404 12.11 11.98 -27.27
N GLN A 405 11.38 13.10 -27.32
CA GLN A 405 11.92 14.44 -27.04
C GLN A 405 12.06 14.72 -25.55
N VAL A 406 11.08 14.31 -24.74
CA VAL A 406 11.09 14.47 -23.29
C VAL A 406 12.12 13.54 -22.64
N GLY A 407 12.39 12.40 -23.29
CA GLY A 407 13.33 11.39 -22.82
C GLY A 407 12.61 10.21 -22.19
N CYS A 408 13.14 9.01 -22.42
CA CYS A 408 12.64 7.73 -21.89
C CYS A 408 13.79 6.73 -21.77
N THR A 409 13.54 5.60 -21.09
CA THR A 409 14.50 4.50 -20.96
C THR A 409 14.89 3.92 -22.32
N ASP A 410 16.10 3.38 -22.44
CA ASP A 410 16.65 2.91 -23.72
C ASP A 410 15.76 1.84 -24.37
N ARG A 411 15.27 0.88 -23.59
CA ARG A 411 14.33 -0.16 -24.05
C ARG A 411 13.03 0.42 -24.61
N THR A 412 12.49 1.44 -23.95
CA THR A 412 11.27 2.13 -24.39
C THR A 412 11.52 2.94 -25.66
N ARG A 413 12.70 3.57 -25.74
CA ARG A 413 13.13 4.34 -26.91
C ARG A 413 13.23 3.49 -28.16
N GLU A 414 13.80 2.30 -28.05
CA GLU A 414 13.90 1.33 -29.16
C GLU A 414 12.50 0.95 -29.68
N LYS A 415 11.61 0.50 -28.79
CA LYS A 415 10.23 0.13 -29.16
C LYS A 415 9.45 1.30 -29.75
N ALA A 416 9.56 2.49 -29.17
CA ALA A 416 8.91 3.70 -29.68
C ALA A 416 9.42 4.08 -31.08
N THR A 417 10.74 3.93 -31.33
CA THR A 417 11.34 4.21 -32.64
C THR A 417 10.87 3.22 -33.69
N GLU A 418 10.79 1.92 -33.35
CA GLU A 418 10.24 0.91 -34.26
C GLU A 418 8.76 1.17 -34.57
N LEU A 419 7.95 1.49 -33.56
CA LEU A 419 6.55 1.87 -33.75
C LEU A 419 6.40 3.05 -34.69
N LEU A 420 7.19 4.12 -34.51
CA LEU A 420 7.15 5.29 -35.37
C LEU A 420 7.48 4.96 -36.83
N LYS A 421 8.46 4.08 -37.07
CA LYS A 421 8.77 3.60 -38.44
C LYS A 421 7.58 2.88 -39.06
N SER A 422 6.94 1.97 -38.32
CA SER A 422 5.76 1.23 -38.81
C SER A 422 4.57 2.15 -39.05
N LEU A 423 4.28 3.07 -38.12
CA LEU A 423 3.19 4.04 -38.26
C LEU A 423 3.41 4.99 -39.45
N ASN A 424 4.66 5.37 -39.74
CA ASN A 424 4.96 6.26 -40.86
C ASN A 424 4.58 5.66 -42.23
N LEU A 425 4.62 4.32 -42.38
CA LEU A 425 4.23 3.64 -43.62
C LEU A 425 2.73 3.74 -43.92
N HIS A 426 1.91 4.03 -42.91
CA HIS A 426 0.45 4.13 -43.04
C HIS A 426 -0.05 5.57 -42.89
N ARG A 427 0.84 6.55 -42.71
CA ARG A 427 0.50 7.95 -42.46
C ARG A 427 -0.25 8.58 -43.64
N ASP A 428 0.19 8.32 -44.86
CA ASP A 428 -0.40 8.90 -46.08
C ASP A 428 -1.80 8.35 -46.38
N LYS A 429 -2.19 7.24 -45.75
CA LYS A 429 -3.53 6.64 -45.88
C LYS A 429 -4.57 7.33 -45.01
N LEU A 430 -4.15 8.20 -44.08
CA LEU A 430 -5.02 8.94 -43.17
C LEU A 430 -4.90 10.43 -43.47
N GLU A 431 -5.82 10.95 -44.31
CA GLU A 431 -5.86 12.35 -44.77
C GLU A 431 -6.08 13.40 -43.65
N CYS A 432 -6.12 13.01 -42.36
CA CYS A 432 -6.54 13.86 -41.24
C CYS A 432 -5.42 14.20 -40.24
N ILE A 433 -4.14 13.97 -40.57
CA ILE A 433 -3.03 14.46 -39.72
C ILE A 433 -2.48 15.74 -40.35
N ASP A 434 -3.08 16.86 -39.98
CA ASP A 434 -2.70 18.16 -40.52
C ASP A 434 -1.25 18.50 -40.13
N SER A 435 -0.43 18.83 -41.12
CA SER A 435 1.02 19.10 -40.94
C SER A 435 1.33 20.25 -39.97
N MET A 436 0.31 21.02 -39.59
CA MET A 436 0.37 22.12 -38.63
C MET A 436 0.62 21.67 -37.18
N ASP A 437 0.30 20.43 -36.81
CA ASP A 437 0.48 19.89 -35.44
C ASP A 437 1.96 19.62 -35.04
N PHE A 438 2.91 19.85 -35.96
CA PHE A 438 4.31 19.47 -35.82
C PHE A 438 5.30 20.64 -35.77
N LYS A 439 4.82 21.90 -35.74
CA LYS A 439 5.67 23.10 -35.79
C LYS A 439 6.64 23.26 -34.62
N ASP A 440 6.36 22.62 -33.49
CA ASP A 440 7.18 22.71 -32.26
C ASP A 440 8.14 21.52 -32.06
N LEU A 441 8.21 20.57 -33.01
CA LEU A 441 9.16 19.47 -32.92
C LEU A 441 10.57 19.96 -33.28
N LYS A 442 11.52 19.80 -32.35
CA LYS A 442 12.92 20.26 -32.50
C LYS A 442 13.71 19.60 -33.65
N ARG A 443 13.15 18.61 -34.34
CA ARG A 443 13.77 17.99 -35.52
C ARG A 443 12.70 17.70 -36.58
N PRO A 444 12.90 18.11 -37.84
CA PRO A 444 12.12 17.58 -38.95
C PRO A 444 12.53 16.11 -39.18
N PHE A 445 11.56 15.29 -39.55
CA PHE A 445 11.76 13.89 -39.97
C PHE A 445 11.65 13.79 -41.48
#